data_AF-A0A5M3MTK3-F1
#
_entry.id   AF-A0A5M3MTK3-F1
#
_cell.length_a   1.000
_cell.length_b   1.000
_cell.length_c   1.000
_cell.angle_alpha   90.00
_cell.angle_beta   90.00
_cell.angle_gamma   90.00
#
_symmetry.space_group_name_H-M   'P 1'
#
loop_
_entity.id
_entity.type
_entity.pdbx_description
1 polymer ?
#
loop_
_entity_poly.entity_id
_entity_poly.type
_entity_poly.pdbx_seq_one_letter_code
_entity_poly.pdbx_strand_id
1 'polypeptide(L)'
;MQSVPDSERQWWSSPYLRMLSSPIRICTVTRRYFPSDLLVRLAPFRNPLAKPSLTESHFLPDGLEHPKFSVRENRTAIYVRCHKAAFDDFANRAALRRFAPNPKVHGSLKIQIGHLLRLRVLQEIKVLANTLRSNRQATLSGPVLRRLTRSEWEQVKATGSVPFKNAIAIIVAPPPNRDPKTKLRPQPWWQPTLPDSQLAILQDSASQPSLPSLPPVSELLAHVNNSSGSLDEIPNVVPNSRVPLYNATSLCPLPGHRAALHEGLSDILNTERHNRRFVDLSETLETTTSLVTGPQKSSHAFLLRSDEDTLTRADPVPLAIALWRVRLWEGEAENQSYEDGWEMGAGWRRQYAATAL
;
A
#
# COMPACT_ATOMS: atom_id res chain seq x y z
N MET A 1 -19.74 -12.98 21.11
CA MET A 1 -18.62 -12.14 20.67
C MET A 1 -18.70 -10.85 21.44
N GLN A 2 -17.70 -10.52 22.28
CA GLN A 2 -17.66 -9.23 22.97
C GLN A 2 -17.49 -8.12 21.92
N SER A 3 -18.24 -7.03 22.03
CA SER A 3 -18.11 -5.89 21.14
C SER A 3 -16.77 -5.19 21.38
N VAL A 4 -15.92 -5.15 20.36
CA VAL A 4 -14.69 -4.33 20.39
C VAL A 4 -15.07 -2.87 20.67
N PRO A 5 -14.53 -2.23 21.71
CA PRO A 5 -14.86 -0.85 22.07
C PRO A 5 -14.48 0.13 20.94
N ASP A 6 -15.19 1.25 20.86
CA ASP A 6 -15.03 2.21 19.74
C ASP A 6 -13.62 2.80 19.67
N SER A 7 -12.97 3.03 20.81
CA SER A 7 -11.58 3.48 20.87
C SER A 7 -10.59 2.48 20.26
N GLU A 8 -10.83 1.18 20.46
CA GLU A 8 -10.01 0.13 19.84
C GLU A 8 -10.25 0.09 18.33
N ARG A 9 -11.50 0.26 17.86
CA ARG A 9 -11.77 0.38 16.42
C ARG A 9 -11.10 1.59 15.80
N GLN A 10 -11.11 2.72 16.48
CA GLN A 10 -10.41 3.92 16.04
C GLN A 10 -8.92 3.66 15.91
N TRP A 11 -8.31 2.98 16.88
CA TRP A 11 -6.92 2.56 16.81
C TRP A 11 -6.64 1.68 15.59
N TRP A 12 -7.47 0.66 15.38
CA TRP A 12 -7.40 -0.20 14.21
C TRP A 12 -7.74 0.54 12.91
N SER A 13 -8.33 1.73 12.90
CA SER A 13 -8.58 2.46 11.64
C SER A 13 -7.32 3.12 11.07
N SER A 14 -6.26 3.25 11.88
CA SER A 14 -5.00 3.86 11.47
C SER A 14 -4.06 2.83 10.82
N PRO A 15 -3.65 3.01 9.53
CA PRO A 15 -2.69 2.11 8.89
C PRO A 15 -1.32 2.11 9.57
N TYR A 16 -0.88 3.25 10.09
CA TYR A 16 0.39 3.37 10.79
C TYR A 16 0.44 2.49 12.03
N LEU A 17 -0.61 2.58 12.85
CA LEU A 17 -0.68 1.85 14.10
C LEU A 17 -0.83 0.34 13.86
N ARG A 18 -1.54 -0.07 12.80
CA ARG A 18 -1.57 -1.49 12.39
C ARG A 18 -0.22 -2.00 11.92
N MET A 19 0.51 -1.23 11.11
CA MET A 19 1.86 -1.63 10.68
C MET A 19 2.79 -1.80 11.88
N LEU A 20 2.72 -0.88 12.86
CA LEU A 20 3.50 -0.96 14.09
C LEU A 20 3.11 -2.16 14.97
N SER A 21 1.83 -2.51 14.99
CA SER A 21 1.28 -3.64 15.74
C SER A 21 1.56 -4.99 15.07
N SER A 22 2.11 -5.01 13.86
CA SER A 22 2.46 -6.25 13.17
C SER A 22 3.61 -6.98 13.90
N PRO A 23 3.69 -8.32 13.81
CA PRO A 23 4.68 -9.09 14.56
C PRO A 23 6.12 -8.62 14.32
N ILE A 24 6.86 -8.39 15.41
CA ILE A 24 8.26 -7.96 15.34
C ILE A 24 9.15 -9.09 14.82
N ARG A 25 10.06 -8.78 13.89
CA ARG A 25 11.05 -9.69 13.29
C ARG A 25 12.42 -9.01 13.23
N ILE A 26 13.47 -9.81 13.05
CA ILE A 26 14.84 -9.30 12.91
C ILE A 26 15.15 -9.15 11.43
N CYS A 27 15.55 -7.95 11.00
CA CYS A 27 16.10 -7.74 9.68
C CYS A 27 17.47 -8.43 9.56
N THR A 28 17.63 -9.29 8.56
CA THR A 28 18.85 -10.08 8.33
C THR A 28 20.04 -9.20 7.96
N VAL A 29 19.77 -8.06 7.31
CA VAL A 29 20.78 -7.06 6.93
C VAL A 29 21.14 -6.22 8.16
N THR A 30 20.23 -5.40 8.68
CA THR A 30 20.62 -4.45 9.75
C THR A 30 20.76 -5.08 11.14
N ARG A 31 20.29 -6.33 11.33
CA ARG A 31 20.17 -7.01 12.64
C ARG A 31 19.29 -6.24 13.65
N ARG A 32 18.54 -5.24 13.19
CA ARG A 32 17.58 -4.48 13.99
C ARG A 32 16.19 -5.14 13.94
N TYR A 33 15.38 -4.87 14.94
CA TYR A 33 14.02 -5.37 15.04
C TYR A 33 13.06 -4.41 14.33
N PHE A 34 12.18 -4.95 13.51
CA PHE A 34 11.13 -4.18 12.82
C PHE A 34 9.80 -4.94 12.85
N PRO A 35 8.67 -4.23 12.81
CA PRO A 35 7.38 -4.82 12.48
C PRO A 35 7.42 -5.51 11.11
N SER A 36 6.72 -6.63 10.97
CA SER A 36 6.76 -7.46 9.75
C SER A 36 6.28 -6.73 8.50
N ASP A 37 5.37 -5.76 8.63
CA ASP A 37 4.88 -4.98 7.49
C ASP A 37 5.96 -4.06 6.89
N LEU A 38 6.98 -3.69 7.67
CA LEU A 38 8.15 -2.93 7.22
C LEU A 38 9.25 -3.82 6.60
N LEU A 39 8.99 -5.12 6.45
CA LEU A 39 9.93 -6.11 5.98
C LEU A 39 9.40 -6.83 4.71
N VAL A 40 10.34 -7.34 3.93
CA VAL A 40 10.12 -8.29 2.83
C VAL A 40 10.60 -9.65 3.31
N ARG A 41 9.71 -10.64 3.23
CA ARG A 41 9.99 -12.03 3.55
C ARG A 41 10.54 -12.73 2.31
N LEU A 42 11.68 -13.40 2.48
CA LEU A 42 12.32 -14.21 1.45
C LEU A 42 12.44 -15.66 1.94
N ALA A 43 12.08 -16.61 1.10
CA ALA A 43 12.24 -18.02 1.40
C ALA A 43 13.30 -18.64 0.48
N PRO A 44 14.14 -19.56 0.99
CA PRO A 44 15.03 -20.33 0.14
C PRO A 44 14.20 -21.31 -0.69
N PHE A 45 14.38 -21.27 -1.99
CA PHE A 45 13.81 -22.18 -2.98
C PHE A 45 14.91 -23.07 -3.54
N ARG A 46 14.67 -24.38 -3.53
CA ARG A 46 15.55 -25.36 -4.14
C ARG A 46 14.93 -25.77 -5.46
N ASN A 47 15.70 -25.67 -6.53
CA ASN A 47 15.24 -26.16 -7.82
C ASN A 47 15.07 -27.70 -7.72
N PRO A 48 13.85 -28.25 -7.91
CA PRO A 48 13.62 -29.69 -7.80
C PRO A 48 14.37 -30.49 -8.88
N LEU A 49 14.78 -29.83 -9.98
CA LEU A 49 15.52 -30.45 -11.08
C LEU A 49 17.04 -30.41 -10.89
N ALA A 50 17.54 -29.74 -9.84
CA ALA A 50 18.98 -29.67 -9.60
C ALA A 50 19.54 -31.04 -9.17
N LYS A 51 20.70 -31.40 -9.73
CA LYS A 51 21.42 -32.63 -9.32
C LYS A 51 21.72 -32.57 -7.81
N PRO A 52 21.61 -33.69 -7.08
CA PRO A 52 21.83 -33.71 -5.62
C PRO A 52 23.23 -33.24 -5.19
N SER A 53 24.22 -33.33 -6.08
CA SER A 53 25.58 -32.84 -5.83
C SER A 53 25.75 -31.32 -5.93
N LEU A 54 24.77 -30.60 -6.50
CA LEU A 54 24.77 -29.15 -6.67
C LEU A 54 23.48 -28.57 -6.08
N THR A 55 23.39 -28.54 -4.75
CA THR A 55 22.25 -27.93 -4.04
C THR A 55 22.36 -26.41 -4.08
N GLU A 56 22.19 -25.82 -5.26
CA GLU A 56 22.01 -24.38 -5.40
C GLU A 56 20.64 -23.99 -4.85
N SER A 57 20.62 -22.99 -3.98
CA SER A 57 19.39 -22.46 -3.39
C SER A 57 19.24 -20.99 -3.79
N HIS A 58 18.06 -20.63 -4.30
CA HIS A 58 17.72 -19.26 -4.65
C HIS A 58 16.82 -18.66 -3.60
N PHE A 59 16.99 -17.37 -3.26
CA PHE A 59 16.00 -16.68 -2.43
C PHE A 59 14.90 -16.08 -3.29
N LEU A 60 13.66 -16.45 -3.01
CA LEU A 60 12.47 -15.93 -3.68
C LEU A 60 11.60 -15.14 -2.70
N PRO A 61 10.86 -14.12 -3.19
CA PRO A 61 9.87 -13.44 -2.35
C PRO A 61 8.75 -14.38 -1.96
N ASP A 62 8.36 -14.38 -0.68
CA ASP A 62 7.32 -15.23 -0.14
C ASP A 62 6.31 -14.41 0.67
N GLY A 63 5.02 -14.67 0.47
CA GLY A 63 3.94 -14.02 1.21
C GLY A 63 3.79 -12.50 0.98
N LEU A 64 4.24 -11.99 -0.18
CA LEU A 64 3.98 -10.60 -0.58
C LEU A 64 2.54 -10.41 -1.09
N GLU A 65 2.05 -11.40 -1.84
CA GLU A 65 0.68 -11.44 -2.35
C GLU A 65 -0.36 -11.68 -1.25
N HIS A 66 -1.61 -11.32 -1.53
CA HIS A 66 -2.73 -11.50 -0.62
C HIS A 66 -3.01 -12.99 -0.39
N PRO A 67 -3.26 -13.44 0.86
CA PRO A 67 -3.44 -14.87 1.18
C PRO A 67 -4.53 -15.60 0.37
N LYS A 68 -5.53 -14.87 -0.11
CA LYS A 68 -6.58 -15.39 -1.02
C LYS A 68 -6.07 -15.77 -2.41
N PHE A 69 -4.94 -15.22 -2.85
CA PHE A 69 -4.39 -15.40 -4.19
C PHE A 69 -3.14 -16.28 -4.20
N SER A 70 -2.41 -16.32 -3.08
CA SER A 70 -1.20 -17.11 -2.94
C SER A 70 -1.04 -17.60 -1.51
N VAL A 71 -0.70 -18.88 -1.35
CA VAL A 71 -0.42 -19.50 -0.06
C VAL A 71 1.08 -19.50 0.17
N ARG A 72 1.51 -19.25 1.41
CA ARG A 72 2.92 -19.35 1.79
C ARG A 72 3.35 -20.81 1.75
N GLU A 73 4.32 -21.14 0.91
CA GLU A 73 4.80 -22.51 0.75
C GLU A 73 5.86 -22.89 1.79
N ASN A 74 6.67 -21.92 2.21
CA ASN A 74 7.86 -22.19 3.02
C ASN A 74 7.67 -21.77 4.48
N ARG A 75 7.98 -22.66 5.41
CA ARG A 75 7.98 -22.34 6.85
C ARG A 75 9.20 -21.50 7.26
N THR A 76 10.36 -21.81 6.69
CA THR A 76 11.61 -21.11 6.94
C THR A 76 11.74 -19.91 6.01
N ALA A 77 11.94 -18.73 6.58
CA ALA A 77 12.14 -17.51 5.82
C ALA A 77 13.07 -16.55 6.56
N ILE A 78 13.68 -15.66 5.79
CA ILE A 78 14.45 -14.53 6.29
C ILE A 78 13.72 -13.23 5.95
N TYR A 79 14.00 -12.20 6.74
CA TYR A 79 13.37 -10.90 6.57
C TYR A 79 14.44 -9.86 6.21
N VAL A 80 14.13 -9.03 5.23
CA VAL A 80 14.95 -7.90 4.79
C VAL A 80 14.10 -6.65 4.90
N ARG A 81 14.70 -5.49 5.19
CA ARG A 81 13.97 -4.21 5.19
C ARG A 81 13.23 -4.03 3.86
N CYS A 82 12.00 -3.55 3.90
CA CYS A 82 11.22 -3.24 2.69
C CYS A 82 11.76 -1.97 2.02
N HIS A 83 12.99 -2.05 1.51
CA HIS A 83 13.70 -0.96 0.86
C HIS A 83 14.59 -1.52 -0.25
N LYS A 84 14.55 -0.92 -1.44
CA LYS A 84 15.27 -1.42 -2.62
C LYS A 84 16.78 -1.49 -2.43
N ALA A 85 17.40 -0.47 -1.80
CA ALA A 85 18.85 -0.46 -1.57
C ALA A 85 19.30 -1.48 -0.52
N ALA A 86 18.42 -1.88 0.42
CA ALA A 86 18.76 -2.91 1.41
C ALA A 86 19.03 -4.28 0.76
N PHE A 87 18.59 -4.48 -0.49
CA PHE A 87 18.84 -5.69 -1.25
C PHE A 87 20.22 -5.75 -1.91
N ASP A 88 20.89 -4.59 -2.07
CA ASP A 88 22.26 -4.54 -2.56
C ASP A 88 23.22 -5.05 -1.47
N ASP A 89 23.01 -4.65 -0.21
CA ASP A 89 23.72 -5.19 0.94
C ASP A 89 23.39 -6.66 1.20
N PHE A 90 22.13 -7.05 0.97
CA PHE A 90 21.67 -8.42 1.16
C PHE A 90 22.44 -9.40 0.27
N ALA A 91 22.62 -9.08 -1.02
CA ALA A 91 23.28 -9.95 -1.99
C ALA A 91 24.75 -10.27 -1.62
N ASN A 92 25.42 -9.34 -0.93
CA ASN A 92 26.84 -9.44 -0.62
C ASN A 92 27.14 -10.15 0.73
N ARG A 93 26.12 -10.57 1.49
CA ARG A 93 26.33 -11.05 2.87
C ARG A 93 26.62 -12.55 2.98
N ALA A 94 27.75 -12.86 3.64
CA ALA A 94 28.09 -14.22 4.07
C ALA A 94 27.04 -14.86 5.01
N ALA A 95 26.25 -14.04 5.72
CA ALA A 95 25.20 -14.51 6.64
C ALA A 95 24.13 -15.37 5.96
N LEU A 96 23.95 -15.28 4.64
CA LEU A 96 22.99 -16.10 3.88
C LEU A 96 23.32 -17.59 3.91
N ARG A 97 24.61 -17.94 4.04
CA ARG A 97 25.07 -19.34 4.09
C ARG A 97 24.54 -20.11 5.30
N ARG A 98 24.07 -19.41 6.34
CA ARG A 98 23.43 -20.02 7.51
C ARG A 98 22.01 -20.53 7.22
N PHE A 99 21.36 -20.01 6.18
CA PHE A 99 19.97 -20.31 5.86
C PHE A 99 19.83 -21.27 4.67
N ALA A 100 20.80 -21.26 3.75
CA ALA A 100 20.82 -22.18 2.62
C ALA A 100 22.26 -22.46 2.17
N PRO A 101 22.57 -23.69 1.71
CA PRO A 101 23.85 -23.99 1.08
C PRO A 101 23.94 -23.24 -0.26
N ASN A 102 25.09 -22.62 -0.52
CA ASN A 102 25.39 -21.89 -1.77
C ASN A 102 24.24 -20.95 -2.21
N PRO A 103 23.86 -19.97 -1.36
CA PRO A 103 22.74 -19.11 -1.67
C PRO A 103 23.07 -18.20 -2.86
N LYS A 104 22.22 -18.19 -3.88
CA LYS A 104 22.29 -17.22 -4.98
C LYS A 104 21.09 -16.30 -4.97
N VAL A 105 21.35 -15.01 -5.14
CA VAL A 105 20.31 -13.99 -5.31
C VAL A 105 20.12 -13.77 -6.80
N HIS A 106 18.89 -13.95 -7.28
CA HIS A 106 18.58 -13.75 -8.69
C HIS A 106 18.66 -12.26 -9.05
N GLY A 107 19.24 -11.92 -10.21
CA GLY A 107 19.43 -10.53 -10.64
C GLY A 107 18.12 -9.74 -10.78
N SER A 108 17.02 -10.41 -11.10
CA SER A 108 15.68 -9.78 -11.18
C SER A 108 14.93 -9.71 -9.85
N LEU A 109 15.51 -10.16 -8.73
CA LEU A 109 14.79 -10.26 -7.44
C LEU A 109 14.17 -8.91 -7.03
N LYS A 110 14.92 -7.81 -7.18
CA LYS A 110 14.41 -6.45 -6.86
C LYS A 110 13.20 -6.08 -7.73
N ILE A 111 13.26 -6.39 -9.03
CA ILE A 111 12.17 -6.12 -9.97
C ILE A 111 10.95 -6.97 -9.60
N GLN A 112 11.15 -8.25 -9.29
CA GLN A 112 10.09 -9.17 -8.88
C GLN A 112 9.41 -8.72 -7.59
N ILE A 113 10.17 -8.31 -6.56
CA ILE A 113 9.61 -7.78 -5.30
C ILE A 113 8.78 -6.52 -5.59
N GLY A 114 9.34 -5.57 -6.33
CA GLY A 114 8.64 -4.33 -6.70
C GLY A 114 7.36 -4.60 -7.49
N HIS A 115 7.35 -5.60 -8.37
CA HIS A 115 6.16 -6.03 -9.09
C HIS A 115 5.11 -6.65 -8.16
N LEU A 116 5.51 -7.59 -7.29
CA LEU A 116 4.59 -8.27 -6.36
C LEU A 116 3.99 -7.33 -5.31
N LEU A 117 4.74 -6.32 -4.84
CA LEU A 117 4.19 -5.29 -3.95
C LEU A 117 3.09 -4.47 -4.63
N ARG A 118 3.26 -4.14 -5.91
CA ARG A 118 2.22 -3.44 -6.71
C ARG A 118 1.03 -4.34 -6.99
N LEU A 119 1.28 -5.61 -7.28
CA LEU A 119 0.22 -6.61 -7.43
C LEU A 119 -0.58 -6.75 -6.14
N ARG A 120 0.08 -6.70 -4.98
CA ARG A 120 -0.61 -6.72 -3.69
C ARG A 120 -1.60 -5.56 -3.56
N VAL A 121 -1.25 -4.35 -3.99
CA VAL A 121 -2.19 -3.20 -4.02
C VAL A 121 -3.43 -3.52 -4.86
N LEU A 122 -3.24 -4.09 -6.06
CA LEU A 122 -4.33 -4.48 -6.93
C LEU A 122 -5.22 -5.57 -6.28
N GLN A 123 -4.60 -6.59 -5.68
CA GLN A 123 -5.31 -7.66 -4.97
C GLN A 123 -6.15 -7.12 -3.80
N GLU A 124 -5.62 -6.18 -3.01
CA GLU A 124 -6.36 -5.55 -1.90
C GLU A 124 -7.54 -4.72 -2.41
N ILE A 125 -7.41 -3.98 -3.52
CA ILE A 125 -8.53 -3.28 -4.16
C ILE A 125 -9.65 -4.26 -4.53
N LYS A 126 -9.28 -5.42 -5.11
CA LYS A 126 -10.25 -6.46 -5.47
C LYS A 126 -10.92 -7.09 -4.25
N VAL A 127 -10.19 -7.31 -3.16
CA VAL A 127 -10.75 -7.83 -1.91
C VAL A 127 -11.70 -6.82 -1.28
N LEU A 128 -11.32 -5.54 -1.26
CA LEU A 128 -12.14 -4.44 -0.74
C LEU A 128 -13.44 -4.30 -1.54
N ALA A 129 -13.36 -4.28 -2.87
CA ALA A 129 -14.54 -4.24 -3.74
C ALA A 129 -15.50 -5.42 -3.49
N ASN A 130 -14.96 -6.64 -3.39
CA ASN A 130 -15.78 -7.82 -3.09
C ASN A 130 -16.45 -7.74 -1.71
N THR A 131 -15.74 -7.24 -0.71
CA THR A 131 -16.26 -7.07 0.65
C THR A 131 -17.41 -6.06 0.68
N LEU A 132 -17.28 -4.94 -0.03
CA LEU A 132 -18.34 -3.95 -0.17
C LEU A 132 -19.57 -4.47 -0.93
N ARG A 133 -19.39 -5.38 -1.88
CA ARG A 133 -20.51 -6.03 -2.58
C ARG A 133 -21.26 -7.00 -1.68
N SER A 134 -20.52 -7.77 -0.87
CA SER A 134 -21.12 -8.72 0.06
C SER A 134 -21.76 -8.05 1.27
N ASN A 135 -21.20 -6.91 1.72
CA ASN A 135 -21.74 -6.14 2.83
C ASN A 135 -22.40 -4.85 2.33
N ARG A 136 -23.69 -4.95 2.02
CA ARG A 136 -24.48 -3.84 1.45
C ARG A 136 -24.94 -2.79 2.46
N GLN A 137 -24.55 -2.90 3.72
CA GLN A 137 -24.93 -1.92 4.74
C GLN A 137 -24.40 -0.53 4.33
N ALA A 138 -25.30 0.39 3.96
CA ALA A 138 -24.87 1.78 3.82
C ALA A 138 -24.68 2.34 5.23
N THR A 139 -23.56 3.03 5.43
CA THR A 139 -23.32 3.75 6.68
C THR A 139 -23.47 5.24 6.42
N LEU A 140 -24.01 5.95 7.41
CA LEU A 140 -24.15 7.41 7.41
C LEU A 140 -22.78 8.11 7.35
N SER A 141 -21.71 7.44 7.84
CA SER A 141 -20.33 7.96 7.98
C SER A 141 -19.59 8.24 6.65
N GLY A 142 -20.20 7.83 5.53
CA GLY A 142 -19.72 8.13 4.19
C GLY A 142 -19.08 6.93 3.48
N PRO A 143 -18.45 7.17 2.31
CA PRO A 143 -17.89 6.11 1.50
C PRO A 143 -16.46 5.77 1.95
N VAL A 144 -16.05 4.51 1.79
CA VAL A 144 -14.65 4.08 2.00
C VAL A 144 -13.74 4.78 0.98
N LEU A 145 -14.22 4.87 -0.26
CA LEU A 145 -13.52 5.52 -1.37
C LEU A 145 -14.44 6.55 -2.02
N ARG A 146 -13.96 7.77 -2.22
CA ARG A 146 -14.64 8.77 -3.06
C ARG A 146 -13.71 9.40 -4.07
N ARG A 147 -14.27 9.91 -5.16
CA ARG A 147 -13.54 10.75 -6.11
C ARG A 147 -13.60 12.19 -5.62
N LEU A 148 -12.45 12.87 -5.59
CA LEU A 148 -12.40 14.31 -5.29
C LEU A 148 -12.97 15.09 -6.48
N THR A 149 -13.63 16.21 -6.21
CA THR A 149 -13.97 17.19 -7.26
C THR A 149 -12.69 17.89 -7.75
N ARG A 150 -12.75 18.58 -8.89
CA ARG A 150 -11.62 19.37 -9.37
C ARG A 150 -11.24 20.49 -8.40
N SER A 151 -12.21 21.18 -7.82
CA SER A 151 -11.96 22.25 -6.83
C SER A 151 -11.32 21.71 -5.55
N GLU A 152 -11.80 20.57 -5.03
CA GLU A 152 -11.18 19.89 -3.89
C GLU A 152 -9.74 19.48 -4.20
N TRP A 153 -9.49 18.93 -5.38
CA TRP A 153 -8.15 18.54 -5.79
C TRP A 153 -7.21 19.74 -5.99
N GLU A 154 -7.71 20.84 -6.54
CA GLU A 154 -6.98 22.11 -6.65
C GLU A 154 -6.66 22.69 -5.28
N GLN A 155 -7.58 22.62 -4.32
CA GLN A 155 -7.34 23.02 -2.93
C GLN A 155 -6.24 22.19 -2.27
N VAL A 156 -6.26 20.86 -2.44
CA VAL A 156 -5.20 19.98 -1.90
C VAL A 156 -3.83 20.34 -2.50
N LYS A 157 -3.76 20.56 -3.82
CA LYS A 157 -2.52 20.98 -4.49
C LYS A 157 -2.04 22.36 -4.03
N ALA A 158 -2.95 23.32 -3.87
CA ALA A 158 -2.61 24.69 -3.49
C ALA A 158 -2.15 24.79 -2.03
N THR A 159 -2.75 24.01 -1.13
CA THR A 159 -2.44 24.05 0.31
C THR A 159 -1.33 23.09 0.72
N GLY A 160 -1.05 22.05 -0.08
CA GLY A 160 -0.16 20.95 0.31
C GLY A 160 -0.69 20.15 1.51
N SER A 161 -1.99 20.26 1.80
CA SER A 161 -2.64 19.69 2.98
C SER A 161 -3.94 18.99 2.63
N VAL A 162 -4.36 18.03 3.47
CA VAL A 162 -5.58 17.26 3.28
C VAL A 162 -6.63 17.70 4.31
N PRO A 163 -7.68 18.44 3.89
CA PRO A 163 -8.73 18.93 4.78
C PRO A 163 -9.87 17.91 4.99
N PHE A 164 -9.61 16.62 4.74
CA PHE A 164 -10.65 15.58 4.79
C PHE A 164 -10.46 14.69 6.01
N LYS A 165 -11.47 14.66 6.89
CA LYS A 165 -11.48 13.80 8.07
C LYS A 165 -11.31 12.32 7.66
N ASN A 166 -10.53 11.59 8.46
CA ASN A 166 -10.30 10.15 8.31
C ASN A 166 -9.59 9.77 7.00
N ALA A 167 -8.91 10.73 6.35
CA ALA A 167 -8.15 10.47 5.13
C ALA A 167 -6.90 9.64 5.45
N ILE A 168 -6.76 8.49 4.80
CA ILE A 168 -5.59 7.60 4.97
C ILE A 168 -4.69 7.54 3.73
N ALA A 169 -5.22 7.87 2.54
CA ALA A 169 -4.43 8.02 1.31
C ALA A 169 -5.21 8.82 0.26
N ILE A 170 -4.48 9.47 -0.65
CA ILE A 170 -5.02 10.00 -1.91
C ILE A 170 -4.31 9.30 -3.06
N ILE A 171 -5.06 8.81 -4.06
CA ILE A 171 -4.51 8.12 -5.22
C ILE A 171 -4.90 8.90 -6.48
N VAL A 172 -3.93 9.45 -7.20
CA VAL A 172 -4.15 10.12 -8.48
C VAL A 172 -4.00 9.10 -9.59
N ALA A 173 -5.13 8.60 -10.09
CA ALA A 173 -5.19 7.57 -11.11
C ALA A 173 -6.02 8.06 -12.31
N PRO A 174 -5.41 8.73 -13.30
CA PRO A 174 -6.09 9.02 -14.56
C PRO A 174 -6.31 7.72 -15.35
N PRO A 175 -7.34 7.67 -16.22
CA PRO A 175 -7.53 6.54 -17.12
C PRO A 175 -6.30 6.40 -18.03
N PRO A 176 -5.85 5.16 -18.34
CA PRO A 176 -4.68 4.96 -19.17
C PRO A 176 -4.93 5.52 -20.58
N ASN A 177 -3.90 6.18 -21.13
CA ASN A 177 -3.91 6.69 -22.49
C ASN A 177 -4.10 5.53 -23.49
N ARG A 178 -4.77 5.81 -24.61
CA ARG A 178 -4.82 4.88 -25.74
C ARG A 178 -3.42 4.77 -26.35
N ASP A 179 -3.03 3.56 -26.72
CA ASP A 179 -1.78 3.35 -27.45
C ASP A 179 -1.84 4.10 -28.79
N PRO A 180 -0.84 4.94 -29.13
CA PRO A 180 -0.85 5.74 -30.34
C PRO A 180 -0.93 4.89 -31.62
N LYS A 181 -0.39 3.66 -31.62
CA LYS A 181 -0.37 2.76 -32.77
C LYS A 181 -1.69 1.98 -32.90
N THR A 182 -2.09 1.28 -31.84
CA THR A 182 -3.27 0.41 -31.87
C THR A 182 -4.59 1.17 -31.64
N LYS A 183 -4.53 2.40 -31.10
CA LYS A 183 -5.68 3.21 -30.64
C LYS A 183 -6.53 2.55 -29.55
N LEU A 184 -6.12 1.39 -29.05
CA LEU A 184 -6.80 0.68 -27.97
C LEU A 184 -6.29 1.14 -26.61
N ARG A 185 -7.14 1.03 -25.59
CA ARG A 185 -6.70 1.21 -24.20
C ARG A 185 -6.00 -0.07 -23.73
N PRO A 186 -4.94 0.04 -22.93
CA PRO A 186 -4.31 -1.11 -22.30
C PRO A 186 -5.35 -1.93 -21.53
N GLN A 187 -5.30 -3.25 -21.69
CA GLN A 187 -6.18 -4.15 -20.94
C GLN A 187 -5.72 -4.27 -19.48
N PRO A 188 -6.65 -4.32 -18.52
CA PRO A 188 -6.36 -4.61 -17.13
C PRO A 188 -5.60 -5.93 -16.99
N TRP A 189 -4.55 -5.92 -16.18
CA TRP A 189 -3.71 -7.09 -15.98
C TRP A 189 -3.45 -7.33 -14.49
N TRP A 190 -3.76 -8.56 -14.06
CA TRP A 190 -3.87 -8.97 -12.65
C TRP A 190 -3.01 -10.20 -12.31
N GLN A 191 -2.08 -10.58 -13.18
CA GLN A 191 -1.34 -11.83 -13.01
C GLN A 191 -0.03 -11.61 -12.24
N PRO A 192 0.42 -12.63 -11.48
CA PRO A 192 1.68 -12.57 -10.72
C PRO A 192 2.94 -12.77 -11.56
N THR A 193 2.81 -13.44 -12.70
CA THR A 193 3.95 -13.75 -13.57
C THR A 193 4.23 -12.58 -14.47
N LEU A 194 5.41 -11.96 -14.36
CA LEU A 194 5.84 -10.90 -15.27
C LEU A 194 6.29 -11.50 -16.61
N PRO A 195 5.64 -11.18 -17.75
CA PRO A 195 6.11 -11.60 -19.06
C PRO A 195 7.51 -11.01 -19.33
N ASP A 196 8.37 -11.76 -20.00
CA ASP A 196 9.74 -11.32 -20.31
C ASP A 196 9.77 -9.98 -21.04
N SER A 197 8.81 -9.75 -21.93
CA SER A 197 8.65 -8.48 -22.66
C SER A 197 8.43 -7.29 -21.73
N GLN A 198 7.77 -7.49 -20.59
CA GLN A 198 7.54 -6.44 -19.60
C GLN A 198 8.69 -6.31 -18.62
N LEU A 199 9.40 -7.40 -18.35
CA LEU A 199 10.62 -7.38 -17.56
C LEU A 199 11.69 -6.52 -18.25
N ALA A 200 11.82 -6.64 -19.58
CA ALA A 200 12.68 -5.76 -20.38
C ALA A 200 12.32 -4.27 -20.21
N ILE A 201 11.03 -3.91 -20.26
CA ILE A 201 10.58 -2.53 -20.06
C ILE A 201 11.02 -1.98 -18.69
N LEU A 202 10.91 -2.79 -17.62
CA LEU A 202 11.31 -2.38 -16.28
C LEU A 202 12.83 -2.28 -16.12
N GLN A 203 13.59 -3.08 -16.86
CA GLN A 203 15.05 -3.01 -16.88
C GLN A 203 15.56 -1.79 -17.65
N ASP A 204 15.04 -1.58 -18.86
CA ASP A 204 15.47 -0.50 -19.77
C ASP A 204 15.19 0.89 -19.19
N SER A 205 14.11 1.01 -18.41
CA SER A 205 13.74 2.25 -17.72
C SER A 205 14.83 2.75 -16.75
N ALA A 206 15.73 1.86 -16.29
CA ALA A 206 16.84 2.26 -15.43
C ALA A 206 18.04 2.81 -16.21
N SER A 207 18.11 2.56 -17.52
CA SER A 207 19.30 2.84 -18.35
C SER A 207 19.11 3.97 -19.38
N GLN A 208 17.90 4.50 -19.57
CA GLN A 208 17.65 5.55 -20.57
C GLN A 208 17.76 6.98 -19.97
N PRO A 209 18.75 7.79 -20.38
CA PRO A 209 19.01 9.10 -19.79
C PRO A 209 18.17 10.28 -20.34
N SER A 210 17.14 10.05 -21.17
CA SER A 210 16.48 11.14 -21.93
C SER A 210 14.99 11.40 -21.63
N LEU A 211 14.35 10.58 -20.80
CA LEU A 211 12.94 10.83 -20.45
C LEU A 211 12.83 11.78 -19.26
N PRO A 212 11.83 12.69 -19.23
CA PRO A 212 11.51 13.46 -18.04
C PRO A 212 11.37 12.52 -16.84
N SER A 213 11.96 12.90 -15.70
CA SER A 213 11.81 12.11 -14.49
C SER A 213 10.33 11.91 -14.19
N LEU A 214 9.95 10.66 -13.93
CA LEU A 214 8.62 10.37 -13.46
C LEU A 214 8.38 11.11 -12.13
N PRO A 215 7.14 11.56 -11.86
CA PRO A 215 6.81 12.12 -10.55
C PRO A 215 7.13 11.09 -9.46
N PRO A 216 7.35 11.51 -8.21
CA PRO A 216 7.50 10.58 -7.11
C PRO A 216 6.30 9.63 -7.03
N VAL A 217 6.55 8.38 -6.63
CA VAL A 217 5.55 7.36 -6.33
C VAL A 217 4.57 7.89 -5.30
N SER A 218 5.08 8.61 -4.30
CA SER A 218 4.26 9.23 -3.28
C SER A 218 4.85 10.50 -2.66
N GLU A 219 3.98 11.44 -2.31
CA GLU A 219 4.29 12.63 -1.51
C GLU A 219 3.52 12.59 -0.19
N LEU A 220 4.11 13.01 0.93
CA LEU A 220 3.43 13.05 2.22
C LEU A 220 2.82 14.43 2.46
N LEU A 221 1.50 14.51 2.49
CA LEU A 221 0.76 15.75 2.74
C LEU A 221 0.44 15.90 4.24
N ALA A 222 0.42 17.15 4.72
CA ALA A 222 -0.01 17.45 6.08
C ALA A 222 -1.52 17.21 6.24
N HIS A 223 -1.97 16.74 7.40
CA HIS A 223 -3.39 16.60 7.71
C HIS A 223 -3.86 17.80 8.54
N VAL A 224 -4.88 18.53 8.07
CA VAL A 224 -5.30 19.82 8.66
C VAL A 224 -5.97 19.64 10.03
N ASN A 225 -6.64 18.50 10.27
CA ASN A 225 -7.55 18.34 11.40
C ASN A 225 -6.94 17.63 12.63
N ASN A 226 -5.61 17.55 12.75
CA ASN A 226 -4.99 16.89 13.91
C ASN A 226 -4.78 17.82 15.12
N SER A 227 -5.18 19.09 15.04
CA SER A 227 -4.88 20.11 16.05
C SER A 227 -5.97 20.37 17.09
N SER A 228 -7.06 19.59 17.14
CA SER A 228 -8.26 20.02 17.89
C SER A 228 -8.79 19.10 18.98
N GLY A 229 -8.08 18.08 19.48
CA GLY A 229 -8.64 17.32 20.60
C GLY A 229 -7.79 16.25 21.30
N SER A 230 -7.17 16.64 22.40
CA SER A 230 -6.82 15.82 23.59
C SER A 230 -5.70 14.77 23.54
N LEU A 231 -5.07 14.48 22.39
CA LEU A 231 -3.88 13.61 22.35
C LEU A 231 -2.55 14.38 22.39
N ASP A 232 -2.58 15.71 22.39
CA ASP A 232 -1.41 16.59 22.49
C ASP A 232 -0.67 16.50 23.85
N GLU A 233 -1.20 15.74 24.82
CA GLU A 233 -0.49 15.43 26.07
C GLU A 233 0.40 14.18 25.98
N ILE A 234 0.28 13.36 24.91
CA ILE A 234 1.30 12.35 24.66
C ILE A 234 2.51 13.10 24.07
N PRO A 235 3.66 13.15 24.77
CA PRO A 235 4.86 13.84 24.27
C PRO A 235 5.18 13.37 22.85
N ASN A 236 5.92 14.18 22.07
CA ASN A 236 6.44 14.00 20.68
C ASN A 236 7.02 12.60 20.29
N VAL A 237 6.40 11.51 20.70
CA VAL A 237 6.86 10.11 20.62
C VAL A 237 6.36 9.51 19.31
N VAL A 238 5.22 9.98 18.79
CA VAL A 238 4.67 9.50 17.53
C VAL A 238 4.68 10.62 16.50
N PRO A 239 5.25 10.41 15.31
CA PRO A 239 5.26 11.42 14.25
C PRO A 239 3.85 11.80 13.84
N ASN A 240 3.65 13.08 13.50
CA ASN A 240 2.38 13.60 12.98
C ASN A 240 1.90 12.73 11.82
N SER A 241 0.66 12.24 11.92
CA SER A 241 0.03 11.46 10.85
C SER A 241 -0.01 12.28 9.57
N ARG A 242 0.70 11.83 8.54
CA ARG A 242 0.68 12.44 7.19
C ARG A 242 -0.21 11.60 6.28
N VAL A 243 -0.78 12.21 5.26
CA VAL A 243 -1.57 11.50 4.25
C VAL A 243 -0.73 11.31 2.99
N PRO A 244 -0.38 10.07 2.62
CA PRO A 244 0.34 9.82 1.39
C PRO A 244 -0.55 10.09 0.17
N LEU A 245 -0.07 10.96 -0.71
CA LEU A 245 -0.54 11.17 -2.07
C LEU A 245 0.24 10.23 -2.99
N TYR A 246 -0.44 9.36 -3.74
CA TYR A 246 0.18 8.42 -4.66
C TYR A 246 -0.07 8.83 -6.12
N ASN A 247 0.97 8.73 -6.95
CA ASN A 247 0.82 8.90 -8.39
C ASN A 247 0.74 7.54 -9.09
N ALA A 248 -0.38 7.25 -9.76
CA ALA A 248 -0.58 5.97 -10.45
C ALA A 248 0.45 5.68 -11.55
N THR A 249 1.06 6.69 -12.18
CA THR A 249 2.07 6.47 -13.23
C THR A 249 3.33 5.84 -12.67
N SER A 250 3.77 6.31 -11.51
CA SER A 250 4.97 5.84 -10.82
C SER A 250 4.67 4.63 -9.94
N LEU A 251 3.50 4.62 -9.30
CA LEU A 251 3.00 3.47 -8.53
C LEU A 251 2.84 2.23 -9.42
N CYS A 252 2.37 2.38 -10.66
CA CYS A 252 2.20 1.27 -11.61
C CYS A 252 2.87 1.62 -12.96
N PRO A 253 4.17 1.33 -13.13
CA PRO A 253 4.90 1.63 -14.37
C PRO A 253 4.37 0.88 -15.59
N LEU A 254 3.76 -0.29 -15.38
CA LEU A 254 3.18 -1.10 -16.45
C LEU A 254 1.79 -0.59 -16.83
N PRO A 255 1.50 -0.34 -18.13
CA PRO A 255 0.20 0.15 -18.58
C PRO A 255 -0.98 -0.73 -18.16
N GLY A 256 -0.82 -2.05 -18.20
CA GLY A 256 -1.87 -3.00 -17.79
C GLY A 256 -2.20 -2.93 -16.30
N HIS A 257 -1.18 -2.69 -15.45
CA HIS A 257 -1.40 -2.46 -14.02
C HIS A 257 -2.11 -1.12 -13.76
N ARG A 258 -1.82 -0.07 -14.52
CA ARG A 258 -2.57 1.21 -14.42
C ARG A 258 -4.02 1.04 -14.82
N ALA A 259 -4.28 0.28 -15.89
CA ALA A 259 -5.63 -0.06 -16.31
C ALA A 259 -6.38 -0.81 -15.19
N ALA A 260 -5.76 -1.84 -14.62
CA ALA A 260 -6.30 -2.60 -13.49
C ALA A 260 -6.54 -1.74 -12.24
N LEU A 261 -5.60 -0.85 -11.90
CA LEU A 261 -5.74 0.08 -10.77
C LEU A 261 -6.95 1.00 -10.96
N HIS A 262 -7.03 1.67 -12.11
CA HIS A 262 -8.13 2.59 -12.40
C HIS A 262 -9.49 1.88 -12.46
N GLU A 263 -9.55 0.70 -13.08
CA GLU A 263 -10.74 -0.14 -13.14
C GLU A 263 -11.19 -0.53 -11.73
N GLY A 264 -10.31 -1.09 -10.91
CA GLY A 264 -10.62 -1.52 -9.55
C GLY A 264 -11.09 -0.36 -8.64
N LEU A 265 -10.46 0.80 -8.73
CA LEU A 265 -10.93 2.00 -8.00
C LEU A 265 -12.30 2.47 -8.49
N SER A 266 -12.56 2.41 -9.80
CA SER A 266 -13.86 2.77 -10.37
C SER A 266 -14.96 1.78 -9.98
N ASP A 267 -14.61 0.50 -9.88
CA ASP A 267 -15.49 -0.57 -9.45
C ASP A 267 -15.92 -0.42 -7.97
N ILE A 268 -14.98 -0.05 -7.08
CA ILE A 268 -15.31 0.32 -5.69
C ILE A 268 -16.30 1.50 -5.68
N LEU A 269 -16.04 2.56 -6.44
CA LEU A 269 -16.95 3.72 -6.50
C LEU A 269 -18.35 3.35 -7.00
N ASN A 270 -18.44 2.49 -8.02
CA ASN A 270 -19.71 2.04 -8.55
C ASN A 270 -20.47 1.18 -7.52
N THR A 271 -19.76 0.32 -6.79
CA THR A 271 -20.33 -0.49 -5.71
C THR A 271 -20.87 0.40 -4.57
N GLU A 272 -20.10 1.39 -4.13
CA GLU A 272 -20.52 2.37 -3.12
C GLU A 272 -21.77 3.16 -3.56
N ARG A 273 -21.81 3.64 -4.82
CA ARG A 273 -22.99 4.32 -5.38
C ARG A 273 -24.21 3.40 -5.44
N HIS A 274 -24.00 2.15 -5.82
CA HIS A 274 -25.08 1.16 -5.90
C HIS A 274 -25.66 0.89 -4.50
N ASN A 275 -24.81 0.65 -3.50
CA ASN A 275 -25.25 0.40 -2.12
C ASN A 275 -26.05 1.58 -1.53
N ARG A 276 -25.66 2.83 -1.82
CA ARG A 276 -26.40 4.02 -1.36
C ARG A 276 -27.81 4.13 -1.93
N ARG A 277 -27.97 3.84 -3.22
CA ARG A 277 -29.29 3.90 -3.88
C ARG A 277 -30.31 2.97 -3.23
N PHE A 278 -29.89 1.85 -2.65
CA PHE A 278 -30.79 0.97 -1.92
C PHE A 278 -31.27 1.55 -0.60
N VAL A 279 -30.44 2.34 0.07
CA VAL A 279 -30.81 2.95 1.37
C VAL A 279 -31.67 4.18 1.16
N ASP A 280 -31.35 5.04 0.18
CA ASP A 280 -32.16 6.21 -0.14
C ASP A 280 -33.61 5.83 -0.54
N LEU A 281 -33.79 4.71 -1.24
CA LEU A 281 -35.11 4.17 -1.58
C LEU A 281 -35.92 3.70 -0.36
N SER A 282 -35.23 3.34 0.73
CA SER A 282 -35.87 2.92 1.98
C SER A 282 -36.18 4.10 2.89
N GLU A 283 -35.45 5.21 2.78
CA GLU A 283 -35.53 6.30 3.77
C GLU A 283 -36.47 7.44 3.37
N THR A 284 -36.60 7.88 2.11
CA THR A 284 -37.54 8.99 1.88
C THR A 284 -37.90 9.29 0.42
N LEU A 285 -39.22 9.17 0.21
CA LEU A 285 -40.05 9.76 -0.82
C LEU A 285 -40.10 11.32 -0.82
N GLU A 286 -39.27 12.04 -0.05
CA GLU A 286 -39.55 13.45 0.25
C GLU A 286 -38.40 14.46 0.13
N THR A 287 -37.17 14.06 -0.25
CA THR A 287 -36.10 15.07 -0.40
C THR A 287 -35.81 15.37 -1.86
N THR A 288 -36.47 16.42 -2.35
CA THR A 288 -36.27 17.06 -3.65
C THR A 288 -34.79 17.34 -3.92
N THR A 289 -34.16 16.48 -4.72
CA THR A 289 -32.81 16.68 -5.23
C THR A 289 -32.78 17.91 -6.13
N SER A 290 -32.41 19.05 -5.56
CA SER A 290 -31.99 20.22 -6.33
C SER A 290 -30.80 19.82 -7.19
N LEU A 291 -31.01 19.77 -8.51
CA LEU A 291 -29.98 19.56 -9.52
C LEU A 291 -28.87 20.59 -9.31
N VAL A 292 -27.75 20.19 -8.71
CA VAL A 292 -26.59 21.05 -8.49
C VAL A 292 -25.92 21.28 -9.85
N THR A 293 -26.40 22.30 -10.56
CA THR A 293 -25.87 22.77 -11.84
C THR A 293 -24.65 23.67 -11.57
N GLY A 294 -23.55 23.08 -11.10
CA GLY A 294 -22.32 23.79 -10.78
C GLY A 294 -21.05 23.04 -11.20
N PRO A 295 -19.86 23.66 -11.10
CA PRO A 295 -18.55 23.17 -11.57
C PRO A 295 -18.01 21.93 -10.83
N GLN A 296 -18.86 20.99 -10.44
CA GLN A 296 -18.52 19.75 -9.74
C GLN A 296 -18.02 18.64 -10.69
N LYS A 297 -17.18 18.99 -11.66
CA LYS A 297 -16.51 17.97 -12.48
C LYS A 297 -15.62 17.14 -11.57
N SER A 298 -15.76 15.81 -11.64
CA SER A 298 -14.90 14.91 -10.86
C SER A 298 -13.47 14.97 -11.36
N SER A 299 -12.49 14.95 -10.45
CA SER A 299 -11.07 14.85 -10.76
C SER A 299 -10.66 13.39 -11.03
N HIS A 300 -9.35 13.16 -11.23
CA HIS A 300 -8.77 11.81 -11.27
C HIS A 300 -8.17 11.37 -9.93
N ALA A 301 -8.39 12.15 -8.87
CA ALA A 301 -7.93 11.84 -7.53
C ALA A 301 -9.02 11.09 -6.74
N PHE A 302 -8.61 10.00 -6.11
CA PHE A 302 -9.43 9.15 -5.27
C PHE A 302 -8.97 9.31 -3.82
N LEU A 303 -9.89 9.64 -2.92
CA LEU A 303 -9.65 9.74 -1.49
C LEU A 303 -10.08 8.42 -0.83
N LEU A 304 -9.13 7.76 -0.17
CA LEU A 304 -9.36 6.60 0.67
C LEU A 304 -9.51 7.05 2.12
N ARG A 305 -10.59 6.61 2.77
CA ARG A 305 -10.91 6.94 4.16
C ARG A 305 -10.93 5.69 5.02
N SER A 306 -10.59 5.84 6.30
CA SER A 306 -10.73 4.78 7.31
C SER A 306 -11.11 5.39 8.65
N ASP A 307 -12.18 4.87 9.23
CA ASP A 307 -12.78 5.22 10.52
C ASP A 307 -13.51 4.02 11.10
N GLU A 308 -14.07 4.17 12.31
CA GLU A 308 -14.72 3.08 13.03
C GLU A 308 -15.86 2.46 12.21
N ASP A 309 -16.63 3.28 11.50
CA ASP A 309 -17.77 2.85 10.70
C ASP A 309 -17.35 2.13 9.42
N THR A 310 -16.37 2.68 8.69
CA THR A 310 -15.85 2.04 7.48
C THR A 310 -15.22 0.69 7.79
N LEU A 311 -14.56 0.53 8.94
CA LEU A 311 -14.03 -0.77 9.37
C LEU A 311 -15.10 -1.84 9.55
N THR A 312 -16.27 -1.50 10.09
CA THR A 312 -17.36 -2.47 10.25
C THR A 312 -17.93 -2.91 8.91
N ARG A 313 -17.98 -1.98 7.94
CA ARG A 313 -18.50 -2.27 6.60
C ARG A 313 -17.50 -3.05 5.75
N ALA A 314 -16.33 -2.45 5.52
CA ALA A 314 -15.26 -3.01 4.72
C ALA A 314 -13.93 -2.33 5.06
N ASP A 315 -13.00 -3.10 5.61
CA ASP A 315 -11.72 -2.63 6.11
C ASP A 315 -10.77 -2.17 4.98
N PRO A 316 -10.48 -0.86 4.86
CA PRO A 316 -9.59 -0.33 3.83
C PRO A 316 -8.11 -0.29 4.26
N VAL A 317 -7.82 -0.58 5.53
CA VAL A 317 -6.47 -0.44 6.06
C VAL A 317 -5.47 -1.40 5.40
N PRO A 318 -5.81 -2.67 5.08
CA PRO A 318 -4.92 -3.55 4.31
C PRO A 318 -4.46 -2.95 2.98
N LEU A 319 -5.35 -2.24 2.27
CA LEU A 319 -5.02 -1.51 1.05
C LEU A 319 -4.03 -0.36 1.33
N ALA A 320 -4.26 0.42 2.38
CA ALA A 320 -3.32 1.47 2.77
C ALA A 320 -1.95 0.91 3.17
N ILE A 321 -1.89 -0.20 3.89
CA ILE A 321 -0.62 -0.87 4.22
C ILE A 321 0.09 -1.33 2.95
N ALA A 322 -0.61 -1.93 1.99
CA ALA A 322 -0.02 -2.33 0.72
C ALA A 322 0.58 -1.13 -0.05
N LEU A 323 -0.13 0.01 -0.07
CA LEU A 323 0.36 1.25 -0.66
C LEU A 323 1.60 1.79 0.08
N TRP A 324 1.61 1.74 1.41
CA TRP A 324 2.77 2.10 2.24
C TRP A 324 3.99 1.24 1.94
N ARG A 325 3.81 -0.07 1.76
CA ARG A 325 4.92 -0.98 1.42
C ARG A 325 5.54 -0.68 0.06
N VAL A 326 4.75 -0.25 -0.93
CA VAL A 326 5.30 0.23 -2.21
C VAL A 326 6.09 1.53 -2.01
N ARG A 327 5.57 2.48 -1.21
CA ARG A 327 6.32 3.72 -0.87
C ARG A 327 7.65 3.42 -0.19
N LEU A 328 7.64 2.55 0.82
CA LEU A 328 8.85 2.14 1.56
C LEU A 328 9.86 1.46 0.62
N TRP A 329 9.38 0.61 -0.28
CA TRP A 329 10.23 -0.10 -1.23
C TRP A 329 10.99 0.85 -2.16
N GLU A 330 10.32 1.87 -2.70
CA GLU A 330 10.89 2.80 -3.68
C GLU A 330 11.81 3.87 -3.08
N GLY A 331 11.95 3.93 -1.75
CA GLY A 331 13.01 4.70 -1.08
C GLY A 331 12.74 6.20 -0.88
N GLU A 332 11.54 6.67 -1.18
CA GLU A 332 11.14 8.08 -1.00
C GLU A 332 11.00 8.52 0.47
N ALA A 333 11.34 7.64 1.42
CA ALA A 333 11.40 7.93 2.85
C ALA A 333 12.81 8.37 3.31
N GLU A 334 13.86 8.16 2.50
CA GLU A 334 15.26 8.25 2.97
C GLU A 334 15.96 9.59 2.74
N ASN A 335 15.44 10.47 1.87
CA ASN A 335 16.02 11.81 1.68
C ASN A 335 15.81 12.76 2.88
N GLN A 336 15.10 12.30 3.91
CA GLN A 336 15.00 12.98 5.20
C GLN A 336 15.93 12.23 6.17
N SER A 337 16.90 12.93 6.73
CA SER A 337 17.97 12.38 7.58
C SER A 337 17.46 11.30 8.53
N TYR A 338 18.11 10.15 8.44
CA TYR A 338 17.74 8.86 9.04
C TYR A 338 17.67 8.80 10.57
N GLU A 339 17.96 9.89 11.28
CA GLU A 339 18.00 9.88 12.75
C GLU A 339 16.60 9.79 13.38
N ASP A 340 15.51 10.10 12.65
CA ASP A 340 14.15 10.18 13.21
C ASP A 340 13.15 9.12 12.71
N GLY A 341 13.56 8.20 11.83
CA GLY A 341 12.61 7.41 11.02
C GLY A 341 12.36 5.97 11.49
N TRP A 342 11.36 5.74 12.35
CA TRP A 342 10.74 4.43 12.66
C TRP A 342 11.62 3.33 13.29
N GLU A 343 12.93 3.56 13.40
CA GLU A 343 13.86 2.59 13.97
C GLU A 343 13.77 2.63 15.48
N MET A 344 13.10 1.63 16.05
CA MET A 344 13.06 1.49 17.50
C MET A 344 14.45 1.07 18.02
N GLY A 345 15.24 2.05 18.45
CA GLY A 345 16.59 1.83 19.02
C GLY A 345 16.54 0.95 20.26
N ALA A 346 17.55 0.11 20.50
CA ALA A 346 17.54 -0.94 21.53
C ALA A 346 17.09 -0.53 22.96
N GLY A 347 17.10 0.78 23.28
CA GLY A 347 16.60 1.34 24.54
C GLY A 347 15.10 1.19 24.80
N TRP A 348 14.23 1.18 23.76
CA TRP A 348 12.77 1.13 23.97
C TRP A 348 12.32 -0.14 24.70
N ARG A 349 12.98 -1.28 24.47
CA ARG A 349 12.68 -2.55 25.17
C ARG A 349 13.05 -2.49 26.64
N ARG A 350 14.13 -1.78 27.00
CA ARG A 350 14.50 -1.62 28.41
C ARG A 350 13.45 -0.78 29.13
N GLN A 351 12.92 0.24 28.46
CA GLN A 351 11.84 1.07 28.99
C GLN A 351 10.53 0.29 29.08
N TYR A 352 10.11 -0.42 28.04
CA TYR A 352 8.87 -1.19 28.04
C TYR A 352 8.91 -2.38 29.02
N ALA A 353 10.04 -3.09 29.12
CA ALA A 353 10.20 -4.15 30.11
C ALA A 353 10.28 -3.61 31.55
N ALA A 354 10.71 -2.36 31.73
CA ALA A 354 10.72 -1.69 33.04
C ALA A 354 9.36 -1.10 33.43
N THR A 355 8.44 -0.89 32.48
CA THR A 355 7.08 -0.41 32.76
C THR A 355 6.02 -1.52 32.72
N ALA A 356 6.33 -2.70 32.19
CA ALA A 356 5.45 -3.87 32.15
C ALA A 356 5.68 -4.86 33.31
N LEU A 357 6.59 -4.54 34.23
CA LEU A 357 6.82 -5.17 35.54
C LEU A 357 6.53 -4.13 36.62
#